data_AF-A9DJN4-F1
#
_entry.id   AF-A9DJN4-F1
#
_cell.length_a   1.000
_cell.length_b   1.000
_cell.length_c   1.000
_cell.angle_alpha   90.00
_cell.angle_beta   90.00
_cell.angle_gamma   90.00
#
_symmetry.space_group_name_H-M   'P 1'
#
loop_
_entity.id
_entity.type
_entity.pdbx_description
1 polymer ?
#
loop_
_entity_poly.entity_id
_entity_poly.type
_entity_poly.pdbx_seq_one_letter_code
_entity_poly.pdbx_strand_id
1 'polypeptide(L)'
;MKSPLTSIWDCQLAVKDGLMRIYANHLAIGVNWTEQELIDSEFSCHVFQGFKKSAWMMYLIARDRVNSTGWPLSLDGVEIDDSDFVVGFEFDGVKYGSLAKAVNHYSQTLGLDKHFFEAVLSQVGRSRFGYAVRISRINIASPKRVKQEVVKDIAIEQGTPLTDKTWF
;
A
#
# COMPACT_ATOMS: atom_id res chain seq x y z
N MET A 1 18.03 16.84 -0.34
CA MET A 1 18.48 17.11 -1.71
C MET A 1 17.84 16.05 -2.60
N LYS A 2 17.04 16.40 -3.61
CA LYS A 2 16.50 15.39 -4.55
C LYS A 2 17.62 15.04 -5.52
N SER A 3 18.06 13.79 -5.53
CA SER A 3 19.03 13.32 -6.52
C SER A 3 18.43 13.48 -7.92
N PRO A 4 19.23 13.86 -8.93
CA PRO A 4 18.76 13.90 -10.30
C PRO A 4 18.32 12.49 -10.73
N LEU A 5 17.24 12.41 -11.50
CA LEU A 5 16.79 11.14 -12.09
C LEU A 5 17.81 10.76 -13.18
N THR A 6 18.51 9.64 -12.98
CA THR A 6 19.67 9.25 -13.80
C THR A 6 19.34 8.23 -14.88
N SER A 7 18.16 7.61 -14.82
CA SER A 7 17.69 6.62 -15.79
C SER A 7 16.21 6.82 -16.14
N ILE A 8 15.79 6.23 -17.26
CA ILE A 8 14.38 6.17 -17.65
C ILE A 8 13.53 5.44 -16.61
N TRP A 9 14.12 4.45 -15.92
CA TRP A 9 13.48 3.68 -14.86
C TRP A 9 13.24 4.53 -13.61
N ASP A 10 14.21 5.37 -13.23
CA ASP A 10 14.05 6.35 -12.15
C ASP A 10 12.90 7.32 -12.47
N CYS A 11 12.78 7.73 -13.74
CA CYS A 11 11.68 8.59 -14.19
C CYS A 11 10.33 7.89 -14.09
N GLN A 12 10.22 6.64 -14.56
CA GLN A 12 8.99 5.85 -14.44
C GLN A 12 8.57 5.68 -12.98
N LEU A 13 9.52 5.37 -12.08
CA LEU A 13 9.25 5.26 -10.65
C LEU A 13 8.79 6.60 -10.04
N ALA A 14 9.42 7.71 -10.43
CA ALA A 14 9.04 9.05 -9.99
C ALA A 14 7.65 9.46 -10.48
N VAL A 15 7.29 9.14 -11.72
CA VAL A 15 5.94 9.36 -12.28
C VAL A 15 4.92 8.56 -11.47
N LYS A 16 5.20 7.28 -11.22
CA LYS A 16 4.34 6.41 -10.42
C LYS A 16 4.13 6.92 -9.00
N ASP A 17 5.20 7.35 -8.34
CA ASP A 17 5.14 8.01 -7.04
C ASP A 17 4.28 9.30 -7.08
N GLY A 18 4.39 10.06 -8.17
CA GLY A 18 3.57 11.24 -8.43
C GLY A 18 2.08 10.89 -8.56
N LEU A 19 1.76 9.87 -9.34
CA LEU A 19 0.38 9.37 -9.52
C LEU A 19 -0.20 8.88 -8.20
N MET A 20 0.56 8.09 -7.43
CA MET A 20 0.17 7.63 -6.10
C MET A 20 -0.22 8.79 -5.18
N ARG A 21 0.55 9.89 -5.20
CA ARG A 21 0.25 11.08 -4.41
C ARG A 21 -1.00 11.83 -4.90
N ILE A 22 -1.17 11.96 -6.22
CA ILE A 22 -2.33 12.63 -6.81
C ILE A 22 -3.63 11.87 -6.51
N TYR A 23 -3.59 10.54 -6.64
CA TYR A 23 -4.77 9.69 -6.47
C TYR A 23 -4.93 9.11 -5.06
N ALA A 24 -4.13 9.53 -4.08
CA ALA A 24 -4.13 8.97 -2.73
C ALA A 24 -5.53 8.91 -2.10
N ASN A 25 -6.33 9.98 -2.25
CA ASN A 25 -7.70 10.03 -1.71
C ASN A 25 -8.64 9.03 -2.39
N HIS A 26 -8.47 8.80 -3.69
CA HIS A 26 -9.29 7.85 -4.44
C HIS A 26 -8.87 6.40 -4.15
N LEU A 27 -7.58 6.15 -4.00
CA LEU A 27 -7.06 4.84 -3.57
C LEU A 27 -7.50 4.49 -2.15
N ALA A 28 -7.60 5.49 -1.27
CA ALA A 28 -8.09 5.31 0.09
C ALA A 28 -9.52 4.75 0.16
N ILE A 29 -10.32 4.91 -0.89
CA ILE A 29 -11.67 4.34 -0.95
C ILE A 29 -11.58 2.81 -0.91
N GLY A 30 -10.78 2.19 -1.79
CA GLY A 30 -10.62 0.72 -1.82
C GLY A 30 -9.93 0.14 -0.59
N VAL A 31 -9.09 0.92 0.09
CA VAL A 31 -8.49 0.49 1.37
C VAL A 31 -9.52 0.42 2.50
N ASN A 32 -10.54 1.29 2.47
CA ASN A 32 -11.52 1.41 3.54
C ASN A 32 -12.81 0.63 3.27
N TRP A 33 -13.14 0.41 1.99
CA TRP A 33 -14.42 -0.16 1.58
C TRP A 33 -14.26 -1.09 0.38
N THR A 34 -15.03 -2.16 0.40
CA THR A 34 -15.38 -2.92 -0.80
C THR A 34 -16.50 -2.23 -1.58
N GLU A 35 -16.69 -2.63 -2.84
CA GLU A 35 -17.83 -2.18 -3.66
C GLU A 35 -19.17 -2.42 -2.96
N GLN A 36 -19.35 -3.63 -2.41
CA GLN A 36 -20.58 -4.02 -1.75
C GLN A 36 -20.82 -3.22 -0.47
N GLU A 37 -19.79 -3.02 0.36
CA GLU A 37 -19.90 -2.18 1.57
C GLU A 37 -20.27 -0.73 1.23
N LEU A 38 -19.74 -0.18 0.12
CA LEU A 38 -20.18 1.14 -0.36
C LEU A 38 -21.63 1.11 -0.82
N ILE A 39 -22.07 0.09 -1.55
CA ILE A 39 -23.46 -0.08 -2.01
C ILE A 39 -24.43 -0.28 -0.85
N ASP A 40 -24.00 -0.90 0.25
CA ASP A 40 -24.86 -1.16 1.41
C ASP A 40 -24.78 -0.05 2.47
N SER A 41 -23.82 0.88 2.33
CA SER A 41 -23.66 1.99 3.27
C SER A 41 -24.90 2.89 3.36
N GLU A 42 -25.33 3.20 4.60
CA GLU A 42 -26.49 4.05 4.89
C GLU A 42 -26.15 5.55 4.84
N PHE A 43 -25.38 5.99 3.85
CA PHE A 43 -25.10 7.41 3.66
C PHE A 43 -26.36 8.15 3.21
N SER A 44 -27.21 8.53 4.17
CA SER A 44 -28.57 9.04 3.97
C SER A 44 -28.65 10.55 3.68
N CYS A 45 -27.57 11.29 3.85
CA CYS A 45 -27.51 12.71 3.52
C CYS A 45 -27.31 12.92 2.00
N HIS A 46 -28.07 13.85 1.40
CA HIS A 46 -28.10 14.13 -0.04
C HIS A 46 -26.72 14.31 -0.70
N VAL A 47 -25.75 14.85 0.04
CA VAL A 47 -24.36 15.06 -0.42
C VAL A 47 -23.61 13.73 -0.60
N PHE A 48 -23.90 12.71 0.22
CA PHE A 48 -23.20 11.43 0.19
C PHE A 48 -23.83 10.39 -0.74
N GLN A 49 -25.08 10.60 -1.19
CA GLN A 49 -25.68 9.76 -2.23
C GLN A 49 -24.93 9.85 -3.56
N GLY A 50 -24.43 11.04 -3.93
CA GLY A 50 -23.59 11.23 -5.11
C GLY A 50 -22.20 10.61 -4.95
N PHE A 51 -21.64 10.65 -3.73
CA PHE A 51 -20.40 9.97 -3.39
C PHE A 51 -20.54 8.46 -3.60
N LYS A 52 -21.57 7.82 -3.03
CA LYS A 52 -21.81 6.37 -3.17
C LYS A 52 -21.84 5.88 -4.63
N LYS A 53 -22.47 6.66 -5.53
CA LYS A 53 -22.59 6.31 -6.96
C LYS A 53 -21.26 6.38 -7.73
N SER A 54 -20.33 7.23 -7.30
CA SER A 54 -19.12 7.56 -8.07
C SER A 54 -17.83 7.15 -7.37
N ALA A 55 -17.85 6.93 -6.06
CA ALA A 55 -16.67 6.64 -5.24
C ALA A 55 -15.93 5.39 -5.74
N TRP A 56 -16.66 4.29 -5.96
CA TRP A 56 -16.05 3.06 -6.45
C TRP A 56 -15.48 3.23 -7.85
N MET A 57 -16.21 3.89 -8.75
CA MET A 57 -15.70 4.22 -10.09
C MET A 57 -14.43 5.06 -10.03
N MET A 58 -14.38 6.05 -9.14
CA MET A 58 -13.18 6.88 -8.95
C MET A 58 -12.00 6.06 -8.42
N TYR A 59 -12.25 5.11 -7.51
CA TYR A 59 -11.24 4.15 -7.06
C TYR A 59 -10.70 3.31 -8.23
N LEU A 60 -11.58 2.73 -9.06
CA LEU A 60 -11.16 1.92 -10.20
C LEU A 60 -10.29 2.72 -11.17
N ILE A 61 -10.72 3.94 -11.54
CA ILE A 61 -9.94 4.83 -12.40
C ILE A 61 -8.57 5.13 -11.77
N ALA A 62 -8.53 5.46 -10.48
CA ALA A 62 -7.29 5.75 -9.77
C ALA A 62 -6.33 4.55 -9.75
N ARG A 63 -6.85 3.36 -9.42
CA ARG A 63 -6.10 2.11 -9.41
C ARG A 63 -5.50 1.84 -10.79
N ASP A 64 -6.31 1.92 -11.84
CA ASP A 64 -5.88 1.63 -13.20
C ASP A 64 -4.83 2.65 -13.69
N ARG A 65 -4.97 3.93 -13.32
CA ARG A 65 -3.98 4.98 -13.62
C ARG A 65 -2.65 4.75 -12.91
N VAL A 66 -2.65 4.28 -11.66
CA VAL A 66 -1.43 3.98 -10.91
C VAL A 66 -0.76 2.69 -11.40
N ASN A 67 -1.56 1.73 -11.83
CA ASN A 67 -1.10 0.45 -12.34
C ASN A 67 -0.64 0.50 -13.79
N SER A 68 -0.80 1.64 -14.48
CA SER A 68 -0.39 1.80 -15.87
C SER A 68 1.06 1.38 -16.05
N THR A 69 1.30 0.51 -17.02
CA THR A 69 2.66 0.15 -17.44
C THR A 69 3.27 1.30 -18.22
N GLY A 70 4.60 1.36 -18.22
CA GLY A 70 5.34 2.25 -19.11
C GLY A 70 5.05 1.95 -20.58
N TRP A 71 5.54 2.82 -21.46
CA TRP A 71 5.47 2.58 -22.90
C TRP A 71 6.46 1.48 -23.26
N PRO A 72 6.10 0.51 -24.13
CA PRO A 72 7.04 -0.50 -24.61
C PRO A 72 8.26 0.18 -25.23
N LEU A 73 9.45 -0.25 -24.81
CA LEU A 73 10.69 0.24 -25.37
C LEU A 73 11.05 -0.62 -26.58
N SER A 74 11.44 0.01 -27.67
CA SER A 74 11.98 -0.68 -28.84
C SER A 74 13.21 0.05 -29.37
N LEU A 75 14.18 -0.72 -29.87
CA LEU A 75 15.33 -0.23 -30.60
C LEU A 75 15.29 -0.85 -31.99
N ASP A 76 15.21 -0.02 -33.03
CA ASP A 76 15.11 -0.46 -34.42
C ASP A 76 13.98 -1.47 -34.68
N GLY A 77 12.86 -1.32 -33.97
CA GLY A 77 11.69 -2.20 -34.09
C GLY A 77 11.80 -3.52 -33.32
N VAL A 78 12.90 -3.77 -32.61
CA VAL A 78 13.03 -4.88 -31.67
C VAL A 78 12.62 -4.41 -30.28
N GLU A 79 11.62 -5.06 -29.69
CA GLU A 79 11.19 -4.77 -28.32
C GLU A 79 12.29 -5.13 -27.31
N ILE A 80 12.49 -4.25 -26.34
CA ILE A 80 13.41 -4.44 -25.23
C ILE A 80 12.61 -5.03 -24.08
N ASP A 81 13.04 -6.19 -23.57
CA ASP A 81 12.49 -6.77 -22.35
C ASP A 81 12.95 -5.96 -21.13
N ASP A 82 12.01 -5.33 -20.46
CA ASP A 82 12.21 -4.52 -19.26
C ASP A 82 11.63 -5.14 -17.99
N SER A 83 11.22 -6.41 -18.06
CA SER A 83 10.54 -7.10 -16.94
C SER A 83 11.38 -7.14 -15.66
N ASP A 84 12.71 -7.27 -15.77
CA ASP A 84 13.64 -7.29 -14.64
C ASP A 84 13.76 -5.93 -13.92
N PHE A 85 13.38 -4.83 -14.58
CA PHE A 85 13.45 -3.48 -13.99
C PHE A 85 12.19 -3.09 -13.21
N VAL A 86 11.11 -3.85 -13.33
CA VAL A 86 9.86 -3.63 -12.58
C VAL A 86 9.99 -4.23 -11.18
N VAL A 87 10.82 -3.63 -10.34
CA VAL A 87 10.81 -3.92 -8.90
C VAL A 87 9.55 -3.29 -8.32
N GLY A 88 8.60 -4.14 -7.95
CA GLY A 88 7.30 -3.71 -7.45
C GLY A 88 6.79 -4.58 -6.32
N PHE A 89 5.83 -4.05 -5.57
CA PHE A 89 5.03 -4.81 -4.62
C PHE A 89 3.57 -4.61 -4.97
N GLU A 90 2.81 -5.68 -5.13
CA GLU A 90 1.39 -5.61 -5.41
C GLU A 90 0.59 -6.03 -4.17
N PHE A 91 -0.42 -5.24 -3.83
CA PHE A 91 -1.36 -5.60 -2.78
C PHE A 91 -2.72 -4.97 -3.07
N ASP A 92 -3.78 -5.76 -2.91
CA ASP A 92 -5.17 -5.33 -3.10
C ASP A 92 -5.43 -4.67 -4.46
N GLY A 93 -4.85 -5.27 -5.52
CA GLY A 93 -4.97 -4.78 -6.89
C GLY A 93 -4.22 -3.48 -7.18
N VAL A 94 -3.41 -2.94 -6.25
CA VAL A 94 -2.57 -1.76 -6.47
C VAL A 94 -1.10 -2.16 -6.53
N LYS A 95 -0.42 -1.75 -7.60
CA LYS A 95 1.03 -1.98 -7.79
C LYS A 95 1.80 -0.80 -7.22
N TYR A 96 2.56 -1.03 -6.16
CA TYR A 96 3.46 -0.08 -5.54
C TYR A 96 4.88 -0.21 -6.10
N GLY A 97 5.64 0.89 -6.10
CA GLY A 97 7.06 0.87 -6.50
C GLY A 97 7.99 0.18 -5.49
N SER A 98 7.52 -0.09 -4.27
CA SER A 98 8.21 -0.93 -3.29
C SER A 98 7.28 -1.32 -2.14
N LEU A 99 7.69 -2.31 -1.35
CA LEU A 99 7.01 -2.69 -0.11
C LEU A 99 6.90 -1.50 0.86
N ALA A 100 7.97 -0.71 1.00
CA ALA A 100 7.99 0.47 1.88
C ALA A 100 6.97 1.53 1.45
N LYS A 101 6.72 1.69 0.14
CA LYS A 101 5.69 2.59 -0.37
C LYS A 101 4.28 2.11 -0.03
N ALA A 102 4.03 0.80 -0.11
CA ALA A 102 2.78 0.21 0.33
C ALA A 102 2.56 0.40 1.84
N VAL A 103 3.59 0.15 2.65
CA VAL A 103 3.57 0.39 4.11
C VAL A 103 3.20 1.85 4.43
N ASN A 104 3.86 2.81 3.77
CA ASN A 104 3.58 4.24 3.96
C ASN A 104 2.14 4.59 3.58
N HIS A 105 1.66 4.11 2.42
CA HIS A 105 0.29 4.35 1.96
C HIS A 105 -0.73 3.84 2.98
N TYR A 106 -0.64 2.57 3.38
CA TYR A 106 -1.56 1.98 4.35
C TYR A 106 -1.47 2.64 5.73
N SER A 107 -0.27 3.02 6.18
CA SER A 107 -0.09 3.72 7.46
C SER A 107 -0.77 5.08 7.46
N GLN A 108 -0.66 5.84 6.38
CA GLN A 108 -1.30 7.16 6.24
C GLN A 108 -2.82 7.05 6.08
N THR A 109 -3.28 6.15 5.22
CA THR A 109 -4.72 5.99 4.91
C THR A 109 -5.52 5.48 6.10
N LEU A 110 -4.96 4.55 6.88
CA LEU A 110 -5.66 3.92 8.01
C LEU A 110 -5.23 4.47 9.38
N GLY A 111 -4.30 5.43 9.42
CA GLY A 111 -3.77 5.98 10.67
C GLY A 111 -2.99 4.94 11.50
N LEU A 112 -2.28 4.02 10.85
CA LEU A 112 -1.51 2.99 11.55
C LEU A 112 -0.22 3.55 12.12
N ASP A 113 0.18 3.00 13.26
CA ASP A 113 1.54 3.15 13.77
C ASP A 113 2.51 2.43 12.83
N LYS A 114 3.22 3.21 12.02
CA LYS A 114 4.13 2.70 10.99
C LYS A 114 5.20 1.77 11.57
N HIS A 115 5.78 2.11 12.72
CA HIS A 115 6.88 1.33 13.30
C HIS A 115 6.36 -0.03 13.78
N PHE A 116 5.16 -0.04 14.38
CA PHE A 116 4.49 -1.29 14.74
C PHE A 116 4.15 -2.13 13.50
N PHE A 117 3.64 -1.50 12.45
CA PHE A 117 3.29 -2.21 11.22
C PHE A 117 4.52 -2.83 10.55
N GLU A 118 5.63 -2.10 10.46
CA GLU A 118 6.91 -2.63 9.95
C GLU A 118 7.45 -3.77 10.82
N ALA A 119 7.32 -3.66 12.16
CA ALA A 119 7.73 -4.72 13.08
C ALA A 119 6.92 -6.00 12.85
N VAL A 120 5.59 -5.92 12.78
CA VAL A 120 4.73 -7.09 12.49
C VAL A 120 5.07 -7.67 11.12
N LEU A 121 5.22 -6.83 10.09
CA LEU A 121 5.53 -7.26 8.74
C LEU A 121 6.89 -7.96 8.63
N SER A 122 7.88 -7.53 9.41
CA SER A 122 9.19 -8.20 9.46
C SER A 122 9.12 -9.61 10.04
N GLN A 123 8.18 -9.88 10.96
CA GLN A 123 7.97 -11.21 11.53
C GLN A 123 7.16 -12.12 10.59
N VAL A 124 6.10 -11.61 9.96
CA VAL A 124 5.18 -12.44 9.16
C VAL A 124 5.58 -12.55 7.69
N GLY A 125 6.46 -11.67 7.23
CA GLY A 125 6.94 -11.61 5.85
C GLY A 125 5.97 -10.93 4.88
N ARG A 126 6.51 -10.60 3.69
CA ARG A 126 5.80 -9.86 2.63
C ARG A 126 4.52 -10.54 2.12
N SER A 127 4.47 -11.87 2.13
CA SER A 127 3.30 -12.64 1.65
C SER A 127 2.09 -12.48 2.57
N ARG A 128 2.33 -12.12 3.84
CA ARG A 128 1.30 -11.90 4.86
C ARG A 128 1.05 -10.41 5.12
N PHE A 129 1.23 -9.56 4.12
CA PHE A 129 1.00 -8.12 4.23
C PHE A 129 -0.41 -7.78 4.75
N GLY A 130 -1.45 -8.41 4.20
CA GLY A 130 -2.83 -8.19 4.66
C GLY A 130 -3.08 -8.60 6.11
N TYR A 131 -2.39 -9.65 6.59
CA TYR A 131 -2.42 -10.03 8.00
C TYR A 131 -1.77 -8.96 8.88
N ALA A 132 -0.60 -8.46 8.47
CA ALA A 132 0.08 -7.38 9.18
C ALA A 132 -0.79 -6.10 9.24
N VAL A 133 -1.45 -5.71 8.15
CA VAL A 133 -2.42 -4.59 8.14
C VAL A 133 -3.52 -4.82 9.16
N ARG A 134 -4.11 -6.02 9.20
CA ARG A 134 -5.20 -6.35 10.13
C ARG A 134 -4.77 -6.25 11.60
N ILE A 135 -3.61 -6.82 11.95
CA ILE A 135 -3.05 -6.73 13.32
C ILE A 135 -2.78 -5.28 13.71
N SER A 136 -2.20 -4.49 12.80
CA SER A 136 -1.97 -3.07 13.00
C SER A 136 -3.26 -2.28 13.21
N ARG A 137 -4.34 -2.60 12.47
CA ARG A 137 -5.66 -1.97 12.64
C ARG A 137 -6.29 -2.25 13.99
N ILE A 138 -6.22 -3.49 14.47
CA ILE A 138 -6.79 -3.88 15.77
C ILE A 138 -6.10 -3.14 16.93
N ASN A 139 -4.81 -2.81 16.76
CA ASN A 139 -3.97 -2.22 17.80
C ASN A 139 -3.68 -0.72 17.61
N ILE A 140 -4.51 0.01 16.84
CA ILE A 140 -4.29 1.45 16.59
C ILE A 140 -4.17 2.24 17.89
N ALA A 141 -5.11 2.03 18.83
CA ALA A 141 -5.15 2.72 20.12
C ALA A 141 -4.38 2.00 21.24
N SER A 142 -3.76 0.85 20.96
CA SER A 142 -3.05 0.07 21.97
C SER A 142 -1.79 0.80 22.45
N PRO A 143 -1.48 0.75 23.76
CA PRO A 143 -0.26 1.33 24.29
C PRO A 143 0.98 0.56 23.79
N LYS A 144 2.14 1.23 23.81
CA LYS A 144 3.43 0.68 23.32
C LYS A 144 3.75 -0.71 23.90
N ARG A 145 3.47 -0.94 25.20
CA ARG A 145 3.69 -2.23 25.85
C ARG A 145 2.86 -3.36 25.22
N VAL A 146 1.58 -3.13 24.97
CA VAL A 146 0.69 -4.13 24.36
C VAL A 146 1.14 -4.43 22.94
N LYS A 147 1.51 -3.40 22.16
CA LYS A 147 2.09 -3.58 20.82
C LYS A 147 3.34 -4.45 20.86
N GLN A 148 4.24 -4.24 21.83
CA GLN A 148 5.44 -5.06 22.01
C GLN A 148 5.11 -6.51 22.36
N GLU A 149 4.13 -6.75 23.25
CA GLU A 149 3.66 -8.10 23.60
C GLU A 149 3.10 -8.81 22.36
N VAL A 150 2.28 -8.14 21.55
CA VAL A 150 1.75 -8.70 20.29
C VAL A 150 2.86 -9.10 19.31
N VAL A 151 3.90 -8.27 19.13
CA VAL A 151 5.02 -8.64 18.22
C VAL A 151 5.79 -9.85 18.76
N LYS A 152 5.97 -9.96 20.09
CA LYS A 152 6.61 -11.11 20.73
C LYS A 152 5.81 -12.39 20.51
N ASP A 153 4.51 -12.34 20.72
CA ASP A 153 3.63 -13.50 20.55
C ASP A 153 3.67 -13.99 19.09
N ILE A 154 3.60 -13.07 18.13
CA ILE A 154 3.73 -13.41 16.69
C ILE A 154 5.09 -14.05 16.40
N ALA A 155 6.19 -13.55 16.96
CA ALA A 155 7.52 -14.12 16.75
C ALA A 155 7.64 -15.54 17.30
N ILE A 156 7.06 -15.81 18.48
CA ILE A 156 6.97 -17.15 19.07
C ILE A 156 6.19 -18.08 18.14
N GLU A 157 5.04 -17.65 17.64
CA GLU A 157 4.23 -18.43 16.70
C GLU A 157 4.95 -18.73 15.37
N GLN A 158 5.75 -17.79 14.85
CA GLN A 158 6.52 -17.98 13.63
C GLN A 158 7.83 -18.78 13.86
N GLY A 159 8.17 -19.14 15.09
CA GLY A 159 9.41 -19.84 15.42
C GLY A 159 10.68 -19.07 15.06
N THR A 160 10.58 -17.75 14.88
CA THR A 160 11.69 -16.88 14.46
C THR A 160 12.02 -15.94 15.62
N PRO A 161 13.25 -15.94 16.15
CA PRO A 161 13.60 -15.04 17.24
C PRO A 161 13.52 -13.58 16.76
N LEU A 162 13.00 -12.71 17.62
CA LEU A 162 12.97 -11.26 17.36
C LEU A 162 14.39 -10.78 17.05
N THR A 163 14.57 -10.15 15.90
CA THR A 163 15.82 -9.49 15.56
C THR A 163 15.92 -8.25 16.46
N ASP A 164 17.05 -8.07 17.16
CA ASP A 164 17.33 -6.99 18.15
C ASP A 164 17.00 -5.55 17.68
N LYS A 165 16.71 -5.36 16.39
CA LYS A 165 16.35 -4.07 15.78
C LYS A 165 14.89 -3.66 16.00
N THR A 166 14.02 -4.49 16.56
CA THR A 166 12.60 -4.14 16.81
C THR A 166 12.36 -3.46 18.16
N TRP A 167 13.32 -2.67 18.64
CA TRP A 167 13.12 -1.82 19.82
C TRP A 167 12.52 -0.48 19.38
N PHE A 168 11.21 -0.34 19.60
CA PHE A 168 10.50 0.94 19.54
C PHE A 168 11.14 2.02 20.41
#